data_AF-A0A382ELJ9-F1
#
_entry.id   AF-A0A382ELJ9-F1
#
_cell.length_a   1.000
_cell.length_b   1.000
_cell.length_c   1.000
_cell.angle_alpha   90.00
_cell.angle_beta   90.00
_cell.angle_gamma   90.00
#
_symmetry.space_group_name_H-M   'P 1'
#
loop_
_entity.id
_entity.type
_entity.pdbx_description
1 polymer ?
#
loop_
_entity_poly.entity_id
_entity_poly.type
_entity_poly.pdbx_seq_one_letter_code
_entity_poly.pdbx_strand_id
1 'polypeptide(L)'
;MSLIDFFTGKESSLRKTYHELDLDEARRAISQLRGEPNFLEFIKFRELQREEVIRQLQTHDVIESVNRHYMLSGKLESIDEELDFIQNLGQ
;
A
#
# COMPACT_ATOMS: atom_id res chain seq x y z
N MET A 1 0.80 -43.55 6.55
CA MET A 1 -0.09 -42.37 6.63
C MET A 1 -1.20 -42.72 7.60
N SER A 2 -1.23 -42.04 8.74
CA SER A 2 -2.11 -42.39 9.86
C SER A 2 -3.44 -41.64 9.74
N LEU A 3 -4.55 -42.28 10.11
CA LEU A 3 -5.87 -41.63 10.27
C LEU A 3 -5.82 -40.42 11.23
N ILE A 4 -4.80 -40.36 12.09
CA ILE A 4 -4.53 -39.22 12.98
C ILE A 4 -4.17 -37.97 12.16
N ASP A 5 -3.40 -38.10 11.08
CA ASP A 5 -2.97 -36.96 10.25
C ASP A 5 -4.17 -36.25 9.56
N PHE A 6 -5.29 -36.95 9.36
CA PHE A 6 -6.53 -36.41 8.79
C PHE A 6 -7.35 -35.62 9.81
N PHE A 7 -7.32 -36.01 11.09
CA PHE A 7 -8.05 -35.34 12.16
C PHE A 7 -7.23 -34.24 12.87
N THR A 8 -5.90 -34.29 12.83
CA THR A 8 -5.03 -33.32 13.54
C THR A 8 -4.59 -32.12 12.70
N GLY A 9 -5.45 -31.65 11.78
CA GLY A 9 -5.30 -30.31 11.20
C GLY A 9 -3.92 -30.03 10.59
N LYS A 10 -3.39 -30.98 9.80
CA LYS A 10 -2.22 -30.68 8.98
C LYS A 10 -2.71 -29.82 7.80
N GLU A 11 -2.85 -28.53 8.05
CA GLU A 11 -3.21 -27.52 7.06
C GLU A 11 -2.33 -27.69 5.82
N SER A 12 -2.94 -28.18 4.75
CA SER A 12 -2.31 -28.23 3.44
C SER A 12 -2.12 -26.79 2.96
N SER A 13 -0.87 -26.34 3.05
CA SER A 13 -0.35 -25.02 2.71
C SER A 13 -0.41 -24.66 1.22
N LEU A 14 -1.53 -24.91 0.52
CA LEU A 14 -1.62 -24.74 -0.92
C LEU A 14 -2.96 -24.17 -1.37
N ARG A 15 -3.25 -22.93 -0.97
CA ARG A 15 -4.04 -21.93 -1.72
C ARG A 15 -4.02 -20.58 -0.98
N LYS A 16 -2.87 -19.90 -0.97
CA LYS A 16 -2.88 -18.46 -0.68
C LYS A 16 -3.39 -17.74 -1.92
N THR A 17 -4.69 -17.53 -2.00
CA THR A 17 -5.27 -16.49 -2.86
C THR A 17 -4.68 -15.16 -2.37
N TYR A 18 -4.05 -14.39 -3.25
CA TYR A 18 -3.39 -13.10 -2.97
C TYR A 18 -4.38 -11.98 -2.55
N HIS A 19 -5.34 -12.25 -1.67
CA HIS A 19 -6.49 -11.36 -1.47
C HIS A 19 -6.65 -10.79 -0.07
N GLU A 20 -5.88 -11.27 0.91
CA GLU A 20 -5.95 -10.71 2.26
C GLU A 20 -4.54 -10.43 2.74
N LEU A 21 -4.26 -9.14 2.89
CA LEU A 21 -3.03 -8.65 3.45
C LEU A 21 -3.11 -8.91 4.96
N ASP A 22 -2.25 -9.78 5.49
CA ASP A 22 -2.17 -10.02 6.93
C ASP A 22 -1.67 -8.73 7.61
N LEU A 23 -2.60 -8.03 8.28
CA LEU A 23 -2.32 -6.75 8.91
C LEU A 23 -1.27 -6.89 10.02
N ASP A 24 -1.18 -8.04 10.70
CA ASP A 24 -0.18 -8.26 11.74
C ASP A 24 1.22 -8.46 11.14
N GLU A 25 1.30 -9.14 10.00
CA GLU A 25 2.55 -9.26 9.23
C GLU A 25 3.00 -7.89 8.70
N ALA A 26 2.08 -7.10 8.14
CA ALA A 26 2.37 -5.75 7.65
C ALA A 26 2.82 -4.81 8.77
N ARG A 27 2.16 -4.83 9.95
CA ARG A 27 2.57 -4.05 11.12
C ARG A 27 3.98 -4.39 11.58
N ARG A 28 4.31 -5.69 11.66
CA ARG A 28 5.67 -6.13 12.03
C ARG A 28 6.72 -5.64 11.03
N ALA A 29 6.44 -5.76 9.73
CA ALA A 29 7.35 -5.30 8.69
C ALA A 29 7.57 -3.78 8.74
N ILE A 30 6.49 -2.99 8.83
CA ILE A 30 6.57 -1.53 8.91
C ILE A 30 7.28 -1.08 10.19
N SER A 31 7.03 -1.74 11.31
CA SER A 31 7.71 -1.47 12.59
C SER A 31 9.23 -1.63 12.46
N GLN A 32 9.69 -2.68 11.78
CA GLN A 32 11.11 -2.91 11.52
C GLN A 32 11.72 -1.87 10.58
N LEU A 33 10.96 -1.41 9.58
CA LEU A 33 11.45 -0.49 8.56
C LEU A 33 11.42 0.99 8.99
N ARG A 34 10.65 1.35 10.01
CA ARG A 34 10.41 2.75 10.40
C ARG A 34 11.68 3.58 10.68
N GLY A 35 12.75 2.94 11.13
CA GLY A 35 14.04 3.59 11.40
C GLY A 35 15.03 3.55 10.23
N GLU A 36 14.71 2.82 9.16
CA GLU A 36 15.65 2.57 8.06
C GLU A 36 15.75 3.80 7.15
N PRO A 37 16.98 4.30 6.86
CA PRO A 37 17.17 5.50 6.04
C PRO A 37 16.51 5.42 4.66
N ASN A 38 16.58 4.26 4.01
CA ASN A 38 15.99 4.03 2.70
C ASN A 38 14.45 4.04 2.75
N PHE A 39 13.87 3.57 3.85
CA PHE A 39 12.42 3.60 4.02
C PHE A 39 11.94 5.04 4.24
N LEU A 40 12.67 5.83 5.04
CA LEU A 40 12.39 7.25 5.21
C LEU A 40 12.53 8.04 3.89
N GLU A 41 13.53 7.71 3.06
CA GLU A 41 13.69 8.30 1.74
C GLU A 41 12.55 7.91 0.79
N PHE A 42 12.10 6.66 0.85
CA PHE A 42 10.91 6.21 0.13
C PHE A 42 9.66 7.02 0.52
N ILE A 43 9.40 7.22 1.82
CA ILE A 43 8.25 8.03 2.27
C ILE A 43 8.33 9.46 1.71
N LYS A 44 9.49 10.10 1.83
CA LYS A 44 9.69 11.45 1.26
C LYS A 44 9.46 11.48 -0.24
N PHE A 45 9.93 10.47 -0.96
CA PHE A 45 9.71 10.35 -2.39
C PHE A 45 8.21 10.25 -2.73
N ARG A 46 7.44 9.47 -1.97
CA ARG A 46 5.99 9.35 -2.15
C ARG A 46 5.26 10.66 -1.82
N GLU A 47 5.67 11.38 -0.77
CA GLU A 47 5.15 12.72 -0.46
C GLU A 47 5.44 13.73 -1.59
N LEU A 48 6.65 13.71 -2.16
CA LEU A 48 6.98 14.56 -3.31
C LEU A 48 6.13 14.22 -4.54
N GLN A 49 5.86 12.93 -4.79
CA GLN A 49 4.98 12.52 -5.86
C GLN A 49 3.54 12.98 -5.64
N ARG A 50 3.05 12.95 -4.40
CA ARG A 50 1.75 13.51 -4.05
C ARG A 50 1.66 14.99 -4.43
N GLU A 51 2.63 15.79 -3.98
CA GLU A 51 2.66 17.23 -4.26
C GLU A 51 2.75 17.53 -5.77
N GLU A 52 3.53 16.75 -6.51
CA GLU A 52 3.64 16.87 -7.96
C GLU A 52 2.30 16.57 -8.65
N VAL A 53 1.58 15.53 -8.23
CA VAL A 53 0.25 15.20 -8.79
C VAL A 53 -0.75 16.33 -8.47
N ILE A 54 -0.73 16.88 -7.27
CA ILE A 54 -1.55 18.05 -6.90
C ILE A 54 -1.26 19.24 -7.82
N ARG A 55 0.02 19.54 -8.07
CA ARG A 55 0.42 20.61 -9.01
C ARG A 55 -0.08 20.33 -10.43
N GLN A 56 0.01 19.09 -10.91
CA GLN A 56 -0.47 18.70 -12.24
C GLN A 56 -1.99 18.84 -12.37
N LEU A 57 -2.76 18.49 -11.32
CA LEU A 57 -4.22 18.66 -11.29
C LEU A 57 -4.66 20.12 -11.48
N GLN A 58 -3.81 21.08 -11.13
CA GLN A 58 -4.10 22.50 -11.27
C GLN A 58 -3.72 23.08 -12.64
N THR A 59 -3.15 22.28 -13.56
CA THR A 59 -2.78 22.74 -14.89
C THR A 59 -3.99 22.84 -15.81
N HIS A 60 -3.98 23.84 -16.70
CA HIS A 60 -5.09 24.09 -17.63
C HIS A 60 -5.43 22.85 -18.49
N ASP A 61 -4.43 22.17 -19.04
CA ASP A 61 -4.61 20.99 -19.90
C ASP A 61 -5.28 19.79 -19.20
N VAL A 62 -5.16 19.74 -17.87
CA VAL A 62 -5.77 18.71 -17.02
C VAL A 62 -7.16 19.14 -16.59
N ILE A 63 -7.34 20.39 -16.17
CA ILE A 63 -8.64 20.94 -15.77
C ILE A 63 -9.65 20.85 -16.92
N GLU A 64 -9.23 21.19 -18.14
CA GLU A 64 -10.09 21.14 -19.33
C GLU A 64 -10.36 19.70 -19.82
N SER A 65 -9.71 18.68 -19.24
CA SER A 65 -9.84 17.29 -19.66
C SER A 65 -10.28 16.40 -18.50
N VAL A 66 -11.59 16.13 -18.44
CA VAL A 66 -12.22 15.26 -17.43
C VAL A 66 -11.50 13.91 -17.31
N ASN A 67 -11.11 13.28 -18.41
CA ASN A 67 -10.41 12.00 -18.39
C ASN A 67 -9.02 12.09 -17.75
N ARG A 68 -8.25 13.15 -18.07
CA ARG A 68 -6.94 13.38 -17.47
C ARG A 68 -7.06 13.72 -15.99
N HIS A 69 -8.02 14.58 -15.65
CA HIS A 69 -8.31 14.93 -14.27
C HIS A 69 -8.68 13.68 -13.44
N TYR A 70 -9.61 12.85 -13.94
CA TYR A 70 -10.02 11.61 -13.26
C TYR A 70 -8.83 10.67 -13.00
N MET A 71 -8.00 10.44 -14.02
CA MET A 71 -6.81 9.60 -13.88
C MET A 71 -5.83 10.16 -12.84
N LEU A 72 -5.56 11.46 -12.85
CA LEU A 72 -4.63 12.10 -11.91
C LEU A 72 -5.19 12.13 -10.48
N SER A 73 -6.50 12.34 -10.32
CA SER A 73 -7.16 12.23 -9.01
C SER A 73 -7.11 10.81 -8.46
N GLY A 74 -7.33 9.78 -9.29
CA GLY A 74 -7.18 8.39 -8.86
C GLY A 74 -5.75 8.03 -8.47
N LYS A 75 -4.75 8.59 -9.18
CA LYS A 75 -3.34 8.47 -8.78
C LYS A 75 -3.05 9.15 -7.44
N LEU A 76 -3.63 10.33 -7.20
CA LEU A 76 -3.49 11.05 -5.94
C LEU A 76 -4.05 10.22 -4.78
N GLU A 77 -5.29 9.73 -4.92
CA GLU A 77 -5.95 8.89 -3.91
C GLU A 77 -5.11 7.67 -3.55
N SER A 78 -4.58 6.96 -4.54
CA SER A 78 -3.74 5.79 -4.29
C SER A 78 -2.45 6.11 -3.54
N ILE A 79 -1.87 7.31 -3.71
CA ILE A 79 -0.69 7.75 -2.95
C ILE A 79 -1.10 8.09 -1.51
N ASP A 80 -2.22 8.78 -1.33
CA ASP A 80 -2.73 9.13 -0.01
C ASP A 80 -3.10 7.89 0.80
N GLU A 81 -3.82 6.92 0.22
CA GLU A 81 -4.14 5.65 0.88
C GLU A 81 -2.88 4.88 1.30
N GLU A 82 -1.83 4.86 0.46
CA GLU A 82 -0.57 4.19 0.79
C GLU A 82 0.14 4.88 1.96
N LEU A 83 0.26 6.21 1.92
CA LEU A 83 0.88 6.99 2.98
C LEU A 83 0.11 6.85 4.30
N ASP A 84 -1.22 6.95 4.24
CA ASP A 84 -2.11 6.77 5.39
C ASP A 84 -2.00 5.36 5.96
N PHE A 85 -1.98 4.33 5.10
CA PHE A 85 -1.79 2.95 5.52
C PHE A 85 -0.48 2.77 6.29
N ILE A 86 0.63 3.32 5.78
CA ILE A 86 1.93 3.25 6.45
C ILE A 86 1.91 3.99 7.79
N GLN A 87 1.31 5.17 7.85
CA GLN A 87 1.20 5.96 9.08
C GLN A 87 0.33 5.26 10.13
N ASN A 88 -0.82 4.72 9.73
CA ASN A 88 -1.80 4.07 10.60
C ASN A 88 -1.35 2.70 11.10
N LEU A 89 -0.62 1.92 10.30
CA LEU A 89 -0.08 0.63 10.75
C LEU A 89 1.09 0.78 11.71
N GLY A 90 1.82 1.88 11.64
CA GLY A 90 2.90 2.12 12.55
C GLY A 90 2.48 2.73 13.90
N GLN A 91 1.25 3.21 14.07
CA GLN A 91 0.73 3.56 15.40
C GLN A 91 0.42 2.29 16.20
#